data_AF-A0A3E2XSL9-F1
#
_entry.id   AF-A0A3E2XSL9-F1
#
_cell.length_a   1.000
_cell.length_b   1.000
_cell.length_c   1.000
_cell.angle_alpha   90.00
_cell.angle_beta   90.00
_cell.angle_gamma   90.00
#
_symmetry.space_group_name_H-M   'P 1'
#
loop_
_entity.id
_entity.type
_entity.pdbx_description
1 polymer ?
#
loop_
_entity_poly.entity_id
_entity_poly.type
_entity_poly.pdbx_seq_one_letter_code
_entity_poly.pdbx_strand_id
1 'polypeptide(L)'
;MVGKGSVNHNSRKFRAENVDGTRTHLNIDYCNENIKTVYHELFDEALERYNAKQIRSDRKIKDYYEKIRSSKQEKPFHEIILQVGGKGNMNADTENGELAKQILDEYYQGFQERNPQLRVFSAHLHMDEATPHLHIDFVPFTTGSKRGLDTRVSLKQALATQGFKGGSRGDTEWSQWIQSEKEQLAAVMERYGIEWEHLGTHEKHLSVLDYKKQEREKEVAALGAKIEQKQIEFDVLSERVLNYDKAKDELSNLEIELDTAPKYQLPEPEKFMTAKAYKTKMAEPVVRKLKQLVKTVLARCFEGWDNYHRLNTANAQLYRTNQRLEKVNERLTEENKILKAENKDYSLLRKVFGRKQIDDLLEQARTVKGRKRDNTRSR
;
A
#
# COMPACT_ATOMS: atom_id res chain seq x y z
N MET A 1 -18.13 3.53 6.80
CA MET A 1 -18.34 4.74 7.64
C MET A 1 -19.29 5.65 6.88
N VAL A 2 -20.06 6.50 7.55
CA VAL A 2 -20.99 7.46 6.90
C VAL A 2 -20.18 8.57 6.24
N GLY A 3 -20.29 8.72 4.92
CA GLY A 3 -19.69 9.85 4.20
C GLY A 3 -20.21 11.19 4.71
N LYS A 4 -19.50 12.30 4.44
CA LYS A 4 -20.09 13.63 4.72
C LYS A 4 -21.30 13.90 3.82
N GLY A 5 -21.48 13.14 2.73
CA GLY A 5 -22.58 13.29 1.78
C GLY A 5 -22.42 14.55 0.95
N SER A 6 -22.22 14.42 -0.36
CA SER A 6 -22.26 15.57 -1.27
C SER A 6 -23.15 15.28 -2.46
N VAL A 7 -24.46 15.47 -2.26
CA VAL A 7 -25.49 15.24 -3.29
C VAL A 7 -25.17 15.98 -4.61
N ASN A 8 -24.56 17.17 -4.53
CA ASN A 8 -24.16 17.93 -5.72
C ASN A 8 -22.96 17.33 -6.46
N HIS A 9 -22.03 16.69 -5.75
CA HIS A 9 -20.93 15.95 -6.37
C HIS A 9 -21.45 14.66 -7.01
N ASN A 10 -22.31 13.94 -6.30
CA ASN A 10 -22.89 12.67 -6.73
C ASN A 10 -23.72 12.86 -8.01
N SER A 11 -24.56 13.90 -8.06
CA SER A 11 -25.34 14.26 -9.25
C SER A 11 -24.58 15.06 -10.32
N ARG A 12 -23.24 15.17 -10.22
CA ARG A 12 -22.37 15.89 -11.16
C ARG A 12 -22.81 17.34 -11.46
N LYS A 13 -23.46 18.01 -10.51
CA LYS A 13 -23.84 19.44 -10.62
C LYS A 13 -22.64 20.39 -10.69
N PHE A 14 -21.48 19.93 -10.24
CA PHE A 14 -20.19 20.57 -10.48
C PHE A 14 -19.15 19.50 -10.79
N ARG A 15 -18.13 19.86 -11.59
CA ARG A 15 -17.05 18.96 -11.97
C ARG A 15 -15.86 19.15 -11.05
N ALA A 16 -15.48 18.10 -10.33
CA ALA A 16 -14.26 18.06 -9.54
C ALA A 16 -13.03 17.75 -10.41
N GLU A 17 -11.83 18.11 -9.95
CA GLU A 17 -10.57 17.95 -10.70
C GLU A 17 -10.26 16.49 -11.04
N ASN A 18 -10.69 15.54 -10.19
CA ASN A 18 -10.53 14.11 -10.38
C ASN A 18 -11.54 13.47 -11.36
N VAL A 19 -12.44 14.26 -11.95
CA VAL A 19 -13.48 13.77 -12.87
C VAL A 19 -13.05 13.95 -14.33
N ASP A 20 -12.96 12.81 -15.03
CA ASP A 20 -12.76 12.74 -16.46
C ASP A 20 -14.11 12.84 -17.20
N GLY A 21 -14.40 14.04 -17.68
CA GLY A 21 -15.64 14.37 -18.37
C GLY A 21 -15.84 13.61 -19.69
N THR A 22 -14.81 12.96 -20.24
CA THR A 22 -14.99 12.09 -21.41
C THR A 22 -15.71 10.80 -21.04
N ARG A 23 -15.67 10.37 -19.76
CA ARG A 23 -16.25 9.13 -19.26
C ARG A 23 -17.54 9.30 -18.46
N THR A 24 -17.98 10.54 -18.19
CA THR A 24 -19.22 10.79 -17.42
C THR A 24 -20.46 10.14 -18.03
N HIS A 25 -20.49 9.95 -19.36
CA HIS A 25 -21.57 9.23 -20.05
C HIS A 25 -21.64 7.73 -19.72
N LEU A 26 -20.63 7.18 -19.03
CA LEU A 26 -20.57 5.79 -18.57
C LEU A 26 -21.11 5.63 -17.14
N ASN A 27 -21.41 6.73 -16.44
CA ASN A 27 -22.02 6.69 -15.12
C ASN A 27 -23.45 6.13 -15.18
N ILE A 28 -23.91 5.54 -14.08
CA ILE A 28 -25.30 5.08 -13.94
C ILE A 28 -25.97 5.87 -12.82
N ASP A 29 -27.06 6.56 -13.16
CA ASP A 29 -27.92 7.26 -12.22
C ASP A 29 -29.15 6.40 -11.93
N TYR A 30 -29.27 5.86 -10.72
CA TYR A 30 -30.41 5.02 -10.35
C TYR A 30 -31.59 5.85 -9.84
N CYS A 31 -31.31 6.88 -9.05
CA CYS A 31 -32.31 7.86 -8.61
C CYS A 31 -31.63 9.16 -8.17
N ASN A 32 -32.37 10.26 -8.21
CA ASN A 32 -31.92 11.59 -7.79
C ASN A 32 -33.13 12.47 -7.43
N GLU A 33 -33.75 12.15 -6.31
CA GLU A 33 -34.95 12.81 -5.79
C GLU A 33 -34.58 13.98 -4.87
N ASN A 34 -35.48 14.96 -4.76
CA ASN A 34 -35.29 16.04 -3.80
C ASN A 34 -35.54 15.53 -2.38
N ILE A 35 -34.53 15.58 -1.51
CA ILE A 35 -34.63 15.13 -0.12
C ILE A 35 -35.79 15.77 0.65
N LYS A 36 -36.16 17.03 0.36
CA LYS A 36 -37.31 17.67 1.02
C LYS A 36 -38.62 16.98 0.64
N THR A 37 -38.79 16.61 -0.63
CA THR A 37 -39.95 15.85 -1.10
C THR A 37 -40.03 14.49 -0.38
N VAL A 38 -38.91 13.78 -0.27
CA VAL A 38 -38.85 12.50 0.47
C VAL A 38 -39.22 12.68 1.94
N TYR A 39 -38.84 13.80 2.56
CA TYR A 39 -39.23 14.11 3.93
C TYR A 39 -40.74 14.34 4.06
N HIS A 40 -41.35 15.04 3.11
CA HIS A 40 -42.79 15.25 3.10
C HIS A 40 -43.55 13.92 2.95
N GLU A 41 -43.12 13.08 2.01
CA GLU A 41 -43.70 11.74 1.79
C GLU A 41 -43.61 10.84 3.02
N LEU A 42 -42.47 10.84 3.71
CA LEU A 42 -42.24 9.92 4.84
C LEU A 42 -42.85 10.41 6.16
N PHE A 43 -42.91 11.72 6.40
CA PHE A 43 -43.10 12.25 7.74
C PHE A 43 -44.28 13.20 7.92
N ASP A 44 -44.90 13.73 6.87
CA ASP A 44 -45.93 14.77 7.04
C ASP A 44 -47.16 14.25 7.79
N GLU A 45 -47.66 13.05 7.46
CA GLU A 45 -48.79 12.48 8.19
C GLU A 45 -48.47 12.25 9.68
N ALA A 46 -47.24 11.81 9.99
CA ALA A 46 -46.77 11.62 11.35
C ALA A 46 -46.60 12.94 12.10
N LEU A 47 -46.13 13.97 11.40
CA LEU A 47 -45.97 15.34 11.88
C LEU A 47 -47.32 15.95 12.22
N GLU A 48 -48.33 15.79 11.36
CA GLU A 48 -49.71 16.22 11.61
C GLU A 48 -50.28 15.57 12.87
N ARG A 49 -50.19 14.24 12.97
CA ARG A 49 -50.62 13.49 14.17
C ARG A 49 -49.90 13.94 15.44
N TYR A 50 -48.61 14.26 15.34
CA TYR A 50 -47.83 14.76 16.47
C TYR A 50 -48.27 16.17 16.89
N ASN A 51 -48.42 17.09 15.93
CA ASN A 51 -48.77 18.49 16.16
C ASN A 51 -50.20 18.66 16.68
N ALA A 52 -51.14 17.80 16.23
CA ALA A 52 -52.52 17.78 16.72
C ALA A 52 -52.61 17.51 18.24
N LYS A 53 -51.64 16.76 18.80
CA LYS A 53 -51.57 16.44 20.24
C LYS A 53 -50.89 17.55 21.07
N GLN A 54 -50.30 18.57 20.43
CA GLN A 54 -49.58 19.63 21.15
C GLN A 54 -50.50 20.80 21.52
N ILE A 55 -50.66 21.03 22.83
CA ILE A 55 -51.39 22.19 23.37
C ILE A 55 -50.57 23.48 23.23
N ARG A 56 -49.25 23.38 23.45
CA ARG A 56 -48.33 24.52 23.40
C ARG A 56 -47.82 24.77 21.98
N SER A 57 -47.94 26.01 21.50
CA SER A 57 -47.51 26.39 20.15
C SER A 57 -46.01 26.24 19.92
N ASP A 58 -45.18 26.49 20.94
CA ASP A 58 -43.72 26.37 20.86
C ASP A 58 -43.23 24.92 20.72
N ARG A 59 -44.07 23.92 21.01
CA ARG A 59 -43.77 22.49 20.83
C ARG A 59 -44.16 21.96 19.45
N LYS A 60 -44.96 22.71 18.69
CA LYS A 60 -45.34 22.32 17.32
C LYS A 60 -44.14 22.47 16.40
N ILE A 61 -43.97 21.51 15.52
CA ILE A 61 -42.88 21.49 14.55
C ILE A 61 -43.47 21.95 13.22
N LYS A 62 -42.94 23.04 12.66
CA LYS A 62 -43.44 23.61 11.39
C LYS A 62 -42.95 22.81 10.18
N ASP A 63 -41.68 22.46 10.18
CA ASP A 63 -41.00 21.74 9.11
C ASP A 63 -40.07 20.70 9.77
N TYR A 64 -40.33 19.42 9.50
CA TYR A 64 -39.57 18.34 10.11
C TYR A 64 -38.16 18.20 9.50
N TYR A 65 -37.99 18.49 8.21
CA TYR A 65 -36.68 18.51 7.57
C TYR A 65 -35.78 19.57 8.22
N GLU A 66 -36.27 20.81 8.36
CA GLU A 66 -35.48 21.88 8.99
C GLU A 66 -35.17 21.59 10.47
N LYS A 67 -36.09 20.91 11.17
CA LYS A 67 -35.83 20.41 12.53
C LYS A 67 -34.68 19.41 12.56
N ILE A 68 -34.64 18.46 11.63
CA ILE A 68 -33.54 17.47 11.57
C ILE A 68 -32.24 18.11 11.08
N ARG A 69 -32.29 19.02 10.10
CA ARG A 69 -31.12 19.75 9.59
C ARG A 69 -30.41 20.57 10.67
N SER A 70 -31.16 21.13 11.61
CA SER A 70 -30.62 21.89 12.76
C SER A 70 -30.31 21.02 13.99
N SER A 71 -30.63 19.72 13.94
CA SER A 71 -30.40 18.78 15.04
C SER A 71 -28.92 18.45 15.22
N LYS A 72 -28.50 18.26 16.48
CA LYS A 72 -27.18 17.70 16.82
C LYS A 72 -27.19 16.17 16.97
N GLN A 73 -28.38 15.56 17.01
CA GLN A 73 -28.55 14.13 17.32
C GLN A 73 -28.70 13.28 16.06
N GLU A 74 -29.47 13.76 15.08
CA GLU A 74 -29.81 13.03 13.86
C GLU A 74 -29.34 13.86 12.66
N LYS A 75 -29.00 13.18 11.56
CA LYS A 75 -28.62 13.81 10.30
C LYS A 75 -29.78 13.72 9.30
N PRO A 76 -29.91 14.67 8.35
CA PRO A 76 -30.95 14.61 7.32
C PRO A 76 -30.85 13.34 6.46
N PHE A 77 -29.64 12.88 6.17
CA PHE A 77 -29.39 11.65 5.44
C PHE A 77 -28.03 11.06 5.82
N HIS A 78 -27.78 9.86 5.33
CA HIS A 78 -26.52 9.15 5.44
C HIS A 78 -26.08 8.69 4.06
N GLU A 79 -24.77 8.69 3.83
CA GLU A 79 -24.15 8.22 2.59
C GLU A 79 -23.31 6.97 2.89
N ILE A 80 -23.43 5.97 2.02
CA ILE A 80 -22.43 4.90 1.89
C ILE A 80 -21.78 4.98 0.51
N ILE A 81 -20.50 4.63 0.46
CA ILE A 81 -19.72 4.51 -0.77
C ILE A 81 -19.20 3.09 -0.85
N LEU A 82 -19.49 2.41 -1.95
CA LEU A 82 -19.02 1.05 -2.23
C LEU A 82 -18.05 1.08 -3.40
N GLN A 83 -16.97 0.31 -3.29
CA GLN A 83 -15.97 0.15 -4.33
C GLN A 83 -15.44 -1.28 -4.27
N VAL A 84 -15.17 -1.86 -5.43
CA VAL A 84 -14.50 -3.16 -5.57
C VAL A 84 -13.08 -2.90 -6.05
N GLY A 85 -12.08 -3.42 -5.32
CA GLY A 85 -10.66 -3.22 -5.62
C GLY A 85 -10.17 -1.77 -5.48
N GLY A 86 -9.06 -1.46 -6.12
CA GLY A 86 -8.41 -0.15 -6.14
C GLY A 86 -7.79 0.15 -7.51
N LYS A 87 -7.10 1.30 -7.63
CA LYS A 87 -6.57 1.76 -8.93
C LYS A 87 -5.61 0.74 -9.59
N GLY A 88 -4.90 -0.06 -8.79
CA GLY A 88 -3.95 -1.05 -9.32
C GLY A 88 -4.60 -2.27 -9.98
N ASN A 89 -5.87 -2.58 -9.70
CA ASN A 89 -6.52 -3.80 -10.19
C ASN A 89 -7.90 -3.58 -10.82
N MET A 90 -8.64 -2.54 -10.44
CA MET A 90 -10.00 -2.24 -10.90
C MET A 90 -10.09 -0.78 -11.39
N ASN A 91 -9.10 -0.31 -12.16
CA ASN A 91 -9.14 1.04 -12.74
C ASN A 91 -10.29 1.16 -13.74
N ALA A 92 -10.99 2.29 -13.72
CA ALA A 92 -12.15 2.55 -14.56
C ALA A 92 -11.85 2.58 -16.08
N ASP A 93 -10.58 2.67 -16.50
CA ASP A 93 -10.14 2.60 -17.90
C ASP A 93 -9.73 1.18 -18.35
N THR A 94 -9.97 0.15 -17.53
CA THR A 94 -9.62 -1.26 -17.81
C THR A 94 -10.85 -2.16 -17.88
N GLU A 95 -10.69 -3.36 -18.46
CA GLU A 95 -11.73 -4.41 -18.45
C GLU A 95 -12.21 -4.76 -17.04
N ASN A 96 -11.27 -4.77 -16.08
CA ASN A 96 -11.59 -4.98 -14.66
C ASN A 96 -12.44 -3.84 -14.07
N GLY A 97 -12.31 -2.62 -14.60
CA GLY A 97 -13.19 -1.51 -14.25
C GLY A 97 -14.64 -1.76 -14.68
N GLU A 98 -14.84 -2.30 -15.88
CA GLU A 98 -16.18 -2.68 -16.35
C GLU A 98 -16.75 -3.85 -15.53
N LEU A 99 -15.90 -4.80 -15.11
CA LEU A 99 -16.29 -5.87 -14.19
C LEU A 99 -16.75 -5.31 -12.83
N ALA A 100 -16.00 -4.36 -12.26
CA ALA A 100 -16.37 -3.70 -11.02
C ALA A 100 -17.72 -2.96 -11.15
N LYS A 101 -17.98 -2.33 -12.31
CA LYS A 101 -19.28 -1.72 -12.61
C LYS A 101 -20.42 -2.73 -12.58
N GLN A 102 -20.26 -3.87 -13.26
CA GLN A 102 -21.29 -4.94 -13.29
C GLN A 102 -21.61 -5.45 -11.89
N ILE A 103 -20.60 -5.69 -11.06
CA ILE A 103 -20.76 -6.14 -9.68
C ILE A 103 -21.51 -5.11 -8.83
N LEU A 104 -21.13 -3.83 -8.94
CA LEU A 104 -21.76 -2.75 -8.18
C LEU A 104 -23.20 -2.50 -8.61
N ASP A 105 -23.49 -2.59 -9.91
CA ASP A 105 -24.85 -2.51 -10.45
C ASP A 105 -25.72 -3.65 -9.93
N GLU A 106 -25.27 -4.91 -10.07
CA GLU A 106 -26.01 -6.07 -9.57
C GLU A 106 -26.23 -6.02 -8.05
N TYR A 107 -25.24 -5.56 -7.28
CA TYR A 107 -25.40 -5.34 -5.84
C TYR A 107 -26.51 -4.33 -5.53
N TYR A 108 -26.60 -3.26 -6.31
CA TYR A 108 -27.55 -2.18 -6.09
C TYR A 108 -29.00 -2.59 -6.38
N GLN A 109 -29.25 -3.44 -7.39
CA GLN A 109 -30.60 -3.83 -7.81
C GLN A 109 -31.46 -4.37 -6.64
N GLY A 110 -30.86 -5.08 -5.69
CA GLY A 110 -31.56 -5.58 -4.49
C GLY A 110 -31.44 -4.70 -3.24
N PHE A 111 -30.81 -3.53 -3.31
CA PHE A 111 -30.44 -2.75 -2.12
C PHE A 111 -31.65 -2.27 -1.32
N GLN A 112 -32.64 -1.67 -1.99
CA GLN A 112 -33.83 -1.10 -1.34
C GLN A 112 -34.72 -2.18 -0.71
N GLU A 113 -34.81 -3.36 -1.32
CA GLU A 113 -35.58 -4.51 -0.80
C GLU A 113 -34.95 -5.09 0.47
N ARG A 114 -33.61 -5.19 0.51
CA ARG A 114 -32.88 -5.61 1.71
C ARG A 114 -32.95 -4.57 2.83
N ASN A 115 -33.18 -3.31 2.47
CA ASN A 115 -33.11 -2.16 3.38
C ASN A 115 -34.42 -1.34 3.43
N PRO A 116 -35.56 -1.94 3.81
CA PRO A 116 -36.87 -1.26 3.77
C PRO A 116 -36.99 -0.03 4.67
N GLN A 117 -36.13 0.11 5.69
CA GLN A 117 -36.14 1.27 6.60
C GLN A 117 -35.13 2.36 6.22
N LEU A 118 -34.45 2.20 5.08
CA LEU A 118 -33.51 3.15 4.51
C LEU A 118 -34.07 3.62 3.17
N ARG A 119 -34.78 4.74 3.13
CA ARG A 119 -35.33 5.28 1.89
C ARG A 119 -34.21 5.94 1.09
N VAL A 120 -33.73 5.25 0.05
CA VAL A 120 -32.72 5.78 -0.87
C VAL A 120 -33.33 6.89 -1.70
N PHE A 121 -32.69 8.05 -1.80
CA PHE A 121 -33.18 9.17 -2.61
C PHE A 121 -32.17 9.63 -3.67
N SER A 122 -30.90 9.26 -3.55
CA SER A 122 -29.85 9.62 -4.49
C SER A 122 -28.87 8.44 -4.57
N ALA A 123 -28.68 7.89 -5.76
CA ALA A 123 -27.77 6.76 -5.96
C ALA A 123 -27.12 6.82 -7.34
N HIS A 124 -25.78 6.77 -7.34
CA HIS A 124 -24.95 7.10 -8.50
C HIS A 124 -23.72 6.19 -8.55
N LEU A 125 -23.56 5.45 -9.65
CA LEU A 125 -22.34 4.70 -9.97
C LEU A 125 -21.46 5.56 -10.87
N HIS A 126 -20.27 5.91 -10.37
CA HIS A 126 -19.31 6.72 -11.09
C HIS A 126 -18.26 5.87 -11.80
N MET A 127 -18.13 6.06 -13.11
CA MET A 127 -17.10 5.47 -13.99
C MET A 127 -16.08 6.51 -14.49
N ASP A 128 -16.28 7.77 -14.14
CA ASP A 128 -15.50 8.91 -14.62
C ASP A 128 -14.37 9.35 -13.68
N GLU A 129 -14.10 8.57 -12.64
CA GLU A 129 -12.99 8.78 -11.70
C GLU A 129 -11.91 7.70 -11.86
N ALA A 130 -11.00 7.56 -10.89
CA ALA A 130 -9.90 6.58 -10.97
C ALA A 130 -10.37 5.12 -10.82
N THR A 131 -11.41 4.89 -10.02
CA THR A 131 -11.93 3.56 -9.71
C THR A 131 -13.45 3.62 -9.71
N PRO A 132 -14.15 2.62 -10.29
CA PRO A 132 -15.60 2.53 -10.23
C PRO A 132 -16.09 2.49 -8.78
N HIS A 133 -17.04 3.34 -8.43
CA HIS A 133 -17.61 3.35 -7.09
C HIS A 133 -19.05 3.84 -7.10
N LEU A 134 -19.82 3.35 -6.13
CA LEU A 134 -21.25 3.58 -6.00
C LEU A 134 -21.54 4.40 -4.75
N HIS A 135 -22.16 5.56 -4.93
CA HIS A 135 -22.73 6.37 -3.86
C HIS A 135 -24.19 5.99 -3.65
N ILE A 136 -24.60 5.79 -2.39
CA ILE A 136 -26.00 5.60 -2.01
C ILE A 136 -26.31 6.52 -0.83
N ASP A 137 -27.16 7.51 -1.08
CA ASP A 137 -27.68 8.46 -0.10
C ASP A 137 -29.11 8.06 0.31
N PHE A 138 -29.35 7.90 1.62
CA PHE A 138 -30.64 7.46 2.14
C PHE A 138 -31.07 8.19 3.42
N VAL A 139 -32.37 8.26 3.63
CA VAL A 139 -33.01 8.76 4.86
C VAL A 139 -33.44 7.55 5.71
N PRO A 140 -32.82 7.32 6.88
CA PRO A 140 -33.25 6.24 7.76
C PRO A 140 -34.47 6.65 8.57
N PHE A 141 -35.47 5.78 8.64
CA PHE A 141 -36.68 6.05 9.41
C PHE A 141 -37.11 4.85 10.26
N THR A 142 -37.96 5.14 11.24
CA THR A 142 -38.60 4.13 12.08
C THR A 142 -40.05 4.53 12.29
N THR A 143 -40.94 3.56 12.42
CA THR A 143 -42.37 3.74 12.65
C THR A 143 -42.77 3.20 14.02
N GLY A 144 -43.93 3.62 14.55
CA GLY A 144 -44.43 3.16 15.85
C GLY A 144 -43.65 3.68 17.06
N SER A 145 -42.88 4.76 16.91
CA SER A 145 -42.12 5.37 18.00
C SER A 145 -43.03 5.94 19.09
N LYS A 146 -42.74 5.62 20.35
CA LYS A 146 -43.44 6.17 21.52
C LYS A 146 -42.91 7.55 21.95
N ARG A 147 -41.83 8.03 21.33
CA ARG A 147 -41.16 9.30 21.64
C ARG A 147 -41.13 10.20 20.41
N GLY A 148 -41.64 11.42 20.54
CA GLY A 148 -41.71 12.37 19.42
C GLY A 148 -42.78 11.98 18.40
N LEU A 149 -42.47 12.15 17.11
CA LEU A 149 -43.29 11.61 16.02
C LEU A 149 -43.28 10.08 16.07
N ASP A 150 -44.40 9.47 15.69
CA ASP A 150 -44.53 8.01 15.58
C ASP A 150 -43.74 7.45 14.40
N THR A 151 -43.71 8.15 13.27
CA THR A 151 -42.72 7.95 12.20
C THR A 151 -41.66 9.04 12.29
N ARG A 152 -40.39 8.67 12.47
CA ARG A 152 -39.30 9.64 12.69
C ARG A 152 -37.96 9.18 12.13
N VAL A 153 -37.06 10.13 11.91
CA VAL A 153 -35.66 9.84 11.58
C VAL A 153 -34.98 9.18 12.77
N SER A 154 -34.39 8.01 12.55
CA SER A 154 -33.46 7.38 13.48
C SER A 154 -32.73 6.22 12.84
N LEU A 155 -31.43 6.38 12.56
CA LEU A 155 -30.62 5.31 11.99
C LEU A 155 -30.56 4.07 12.89
N LYS A 156 -30.37 4.29 14.20
CA LYS A 156 -30.28 3.20 15.17
C LYS A 156 -31.56 2.34 15.17
N GLN A 157 -32.73 2.98 15.19
CA GLN A 157 -33.99 2.24 15.23
C GLN A 157 -34.35 1.63 13.87
N ALA A 158 -34.05 2.31 12.77
CA ALA A 158 -34.21 1.77 11.42
C ALA A 158 -33.50 0.42 11.29
N LEU A 159 -32.23 0.36 11.69
CA LEU A 159 -31.44 -0.87 11.67
C LEU A 159 -31.92 -1.91 12.69
N ALA A 160 -32.34 -1.48 13.89
CA ALA A 160 -32.88 -2.38 14.90
C ALA A 160 -34.17 -3.09 14.44
N THR A 161 -35.05 -2.39 13.72
CA THR A 161 -36.26 -2.98 13.11
C THR A 161 -35.91 -4.04 12.05
N GLN A 162 -34.73 -3.93 11.43
CA GLN A 162 -34.21 -4.91 10.47
C GLN A 162 -33.43 -6.07 11.14
N GLY A 163 -33.41 -6.13 12.47
CA GLY A 163 -32.80 -7.24 13.23
C GLY A 163 -31.38 -6.98 13.74
N PHE A 164 -30.77 -5.82 13.41
CA PHE A 164 -29.45 -5.45 13.92
C PHE A 164 -29.59 -4.87 15.33
N LYS A 165 -29.23 -5.63 16.36
CA LYS A 165 -29.53 -5.23 17.76
C LYS A 165 -28.41 -4.43 18.42
N GLY A 166 -27.19 -4.54 17.90
CA GLY A 166 -26.00 -4.04 18.58
C GLY A 166 -25.80 -4.70 19.96
N GLY A 167 -24.62 -4.56 20.54
CA GLY A 167 -24.34 -5.14 21.85
C GLY A 167 -23.19 -4.48 22.60
N SER A 168 -22.13 -4.09 21.90
CA SER A 168 -20.96 -3.47 22.51
C SER A 168 -20.58 -2.17 21.80
N ARG A 169 -19.64 -1.41 22.37
CA ARG A 169 -19.19 -0.12 21.78
C ARG A 169 -18.58 -0.26 20.38
N GLY A 170 -18.06 -1.44 20.04
CA GLY A 170 -17.53 -1.77 18.70
C GLY A 170 -18.47 -2.60 17.83
N ASP A 171 -19.58 -3.06 18.40
CA ASP A 171 -20.58 -3.91 17.74
C ASP A 171 -21.94 -3.23 17.84
N THR A 172 -22.09 -2.17 17.06
CA THR A 172 -23.30 -1.36 16.95
C THR A 172 -24.21 -1.91 15.85
N GLU A 173 -25.47 -1.50 15.83
CA GLU A 173 -26.41 -1.84 14.75
C GLU A 173 -25.83 -1.47 13.37
N TRP A 174 -25.15 -0.32 13.30
CA TRP A 174 -24.45 0.14 12.10
C TRP A 174 -23.30 -0.77 11.69
N SER A 175 -22.46 -1.23 12.61
CA SER A 175 -21.33 -2.10 12.24
C SER A 175 -21.80 -3.48 11.80
N GLN A 176 -22.84 -4.04 12.43
CA GLN A 176 -23.46 -5.30 12.02
C GLN A 176 -24.08 -5.17 10.62
N TRP A 177 -24.80 -4.08 10.37
CA TRP A 177 -25.39 -3.80 9.07
C TRP A 177 -24.33 -3.62 7.97
N ILE A 178 -23.28 -2.82 8.22
CA ILE A 178 -22.17 -2.65 7.26
C ILE A 178 -21.49 -3.99 6.96
N GLN A 179 -21.34 -4.86 7.96
CA GLN A 179 -20.77 -6.19 7.74
C GLN A 179 -21.69 -7.05 6.86
N SER A 180 -23.00 -7.03 7.12
CA SER A 180 -24.00 -7.70 6.27
C SER A 180 -23.96 -7.20 4.82
N GLU A 181 -23.91 -5.88 4.60
CA GLU A 181 -23.82 -5.32 3.24
C GLU A 181 -22.50 -5.68 2.53
N LYS A 182 -21.39 -5.82 3.27
CA LYS A 182 -20.13 -6.36 2.72
C LYS A 182 -20.27 -7.82 2.32
N GLU A 183 -20.96 -8.63 3.11
CA GLU A 183 -21.23 -10.05 2.78
C GLU A 183 -22.13 -10.16 1.55
N GLN A 184 -23.14 -9.30 1.42
CA GLN A 184 -23.97 -9.23 0.20
C GLN A 184 -23.15 -8.85 -1.03
N LEU A 185 -22.29 -7.84 -0.92
CA LEU A 185 -21.38 -7.45 -2.02
C LEU A 185 -20.40 -8.59 -2.34
N ALA A 186 -19.83 -9.25 -1.34
CA ALA A 186 -18.92 -10.38 -1.52
C ALA A 186 -19.62 -11.56 -2.24
N ALA A 187 -20.88 -11.86 -1.89
CA ALA A 187 -21.66 -12.88 -2.58
C ALA A 187 -21.93 -12.54 -4.05
N VAL A 188 -22.08 -11.24 -4.39
CA VAL A 188 -22.13 -10.78 -5.78
C VAL A 188 -20.77 -10.98 -6.44
N MET A 189 -19.69 -10.50 -5.82
CA MET A 189 -18.32 -10.63 -6.33
C MET A 189 -17.94 -12.09 -6.64
N GLU A 190 -18.35 -13.03 -5.79
CA GLU A 190 -18.08 -14.46 -5.95
C GLU A 190 -18.69 -15.03 -7.25
N ARG A 191 -19.88 -14.56 -7.66
CA ARG A 191 -20.50 -14.95 -8.95
C ARG A 191 -19.67 -14.53 -10.17
N TYR A 192 -18.84 -13.51 -9.99
CA TYR A 192 -17.91 -13.00 -10.99
C TYR A 192 -16.47 -13.50 -10.77
N GLY A 193 -16.27 -14.49 -9.88
CA GLY A 193 -14.97 -15.09 -9.60
C GLY A 193 -14.01 -14.20 -8.81
N ILE A 194 -14.52 -13.20 -8.07
CA ILE A 194 -13.71 -12.33 -7.23
C ILE A 194 -13.96 -12.65 -5.76
N GLU A 195 -12.88 -12.94 -5.03
CA GLU A 195 -12.93 -13.21 -3.60
C GLU A 195 -12.75 -11.95 -2.76
N TRP A 196 -13.44 -11.89 -1.63
CA TRP A 196 -13.26 -10.81 -0.66
C TRP A 196 -12.04 -11.06 0.23
N GLU A 197 -10.99 -10.25 0.06
CA GLU A 197 -9.79 -10.31 0.91
C GLU A 197 -10.03 -9.71 2.30
N HIS A 198 -9.90 -10.53 3.34
CA HIS A 198 -10.02 -10.11 4.75
C HIS A 198 -8.67 -9.59 5.30
N LEU A 199 -8.37 -8.32 5.04
CA LEU A 199 -7.10 -7.68 5.49
C LEU A 199 -6.91 -7.67 7.02
N GLY A 200 -7.98 -7.82 7.80
CA GLY A 200 -7.92 -7.85 9.27
C GLY A 200 -7.41 -6.56 9.92
N THR A 201 -7.25 -5.49 9.13
CA THR A 201 -6.84 -4.16 9.58
C THR A 201 -8.06 -3.28 9.78
N HIS A 202 -8.03 -2.46 10.83
CA HIS A 202 -9.02 -1.42 11.06
C HIS A 202 -8.36 -0.06 10.85
N GLU A 203 -8.13 0.27 9.58
CA GLU A 203 -7.53 1.56 9.23
C GLU A 203 -8.50 2.69 9.53
N LYS A 204 -7.95 3.81 10.03
CA LYS A 204 -8.74 5.02 10.22
C LYS A 204 -9.15 5.54 8.85
N HIS A 205 -10.43 5.89 8.69
CA HIS A 205 -10.90 6.56 7.49
C HIS A 205 -10.19 7.90 7.32
N LEU A 206 -9.58 8.10 6.16
CA LEU A 206 -8.95 9.35 5.75
C LEU A 206 -9.84 10.08 4.75
N SER A 207 -9.81 11.41 4.76
CA SER A 207 -10.41 12.14 3.63
C SER A 207 -9.64 11.83 2.35
N VAL A 208 -10.26 12.03 1.18
CA VAL A 208 -9.59 11.83 -0.12
C VAL A 208 -8.29 12.65 -0.21
N LEU A 209 -8.27 13.85 0.35
CA LEU A 209 -7.07 14.70 0.39
C LEU A 209 -5.99 14.13 1.31
N ASP A 210 -6.36 13.69 2.52
CA ASP A 210 -5.41 13.12 3.47
C ASP A 210 -4.81 11.81 2.95
N TYR A 211 -5.62 10.97 2.30
CA TYR A 211 -5.17 9.75 1.65
C TYR A 211 -4.18 10.06 0.52
N LYS A 212 -4.51 11.00 -0.37
CA LYS A 212 -3.59 11.44 -1.44
C LYS A 212 -2.27 11.98 -0.88
N LYS A 213 -2.31 12.70 0.25
CA LYS A 213 -1.09 13.21 0.92
C LYS A 213 -0.23 12.06 1.45
N GLN A 214 -0.83 11.10 2.14
CA GLN A 214 -0.11 9.94 2.67
C GLN A 214 0.55 9.11 1.56
N GLU A 215 -0.15 8.87 0.44
CA GLU A 215 0.42 8.13 -0.69
C GLU A 215 1.58 8.90 -1.35
N ARG A 216 1.48 10.22 -1.49
CA ARG A 216 2.61 11.04 -1.98
C ARG A 216 3.81 10.99 -1.03
N GLU A 217 3.61 10.98 0.28
CA GLU A 217 4.70 10.88 1.25
C GLU A 217 5.46 9.54 1.10
N LYS A 218 4.74 8.43 0.87
CA LYS A 218 5.35 7.12 0.59
C LYS A 218 6.16 7.14 -0.71
N GLU A 219 5.60 7.74 -1.77
CA GLU A 219 6.29 7.86 -3.06
C GLU A 219 7.57 8.69 -2.93
N VAL A 220 7.52 9.82 -2.23
CA VAL A 220 8.69 10.67 -1.96
C VAL A 220 9.76 9.91 -1.17
N ALA A 221 9.38 9.12 -0.16
CA ALA A 221 10.32 8.30 0.59
C ALA A 221 11.01 7.24 -0.29
N ALA A 222 10.25 6.56 -1.15
CA ALA A 222 10.79 5.56 -2.07
C ALA A 222 11.74 6.18 -3.11
N LEU A 223 11.38 7.35 -3.65
CA LEU A 223 12.25 8.11 -4.55
C LEU A 223 13.52 8.60 -3.83
N GLY A 224 13.40 9.03 -2.57
CA GLY A 224 14.53 9.42 -1.73
C GLY A 224 15.57 8.30 -1.58
N ALA A 225 15.11 7.09 -1.24
CA ALA A 225 16.00 5.92 -1.14
C ALA A 225 16.70 5.59 -2.47
N LYS A 226 16.00 5.73 -3.60
CA LYS A 226 16.58 5.49 -4.93
C LYS A 226 17.61 6.55 -5.31
N ILE A 227 17.40 7.81 -4.92
CA ILE A 227 18.37 8.90 -5.10
C ILE A 227 19.63 8.61 -4.27
N GLU A 228 19.47 8.22 -3.01
CA GLU A 228 20.59 7.86 -2.13
C GLU A 228 21.44 6.73 -2.73
N GLN A 229 20.80 5.64 -3.20
CA GLN A 229 21.50 4.56 -3.88
C GLN A 229 22.28 5.05 -5.11
N LYS A 230 21.65 5.85 -5.96
CA LYS A 230 22.30 6.40 -7.15
C LYS A 230 23.44 7.36 -6.82
N GLN A 231 23.34 8.10 -5.72
CA GLN A 231 24.41 8.99 -5.27
C GLN A 231 25.64 8.17 -4.86
N ILE A 232 25.44 7.07 -4.11
CA ILE A 232 26.54 6.15 -3.74
C ILE A 232 27.20 5.56 -5.00
N GLU A 233 26.41 5.10 -5.97
CA GLU A 233 26.93 4.58 -7.24
C GLU A 233 27.73 5.64 -8.01
N PHE A 234 27.23 6.89 -8.03
CA PHE A 234 27.91 8.02 -8.66
C PHE A 234 29.24 8.34 -7.98
N ASP A 235 29.28 8.37 -6.64
CA ASP A 235 30.49 8.68 -5.88
C ASP A 235 31.59 7.65 -6.13
N VAL A 236 31.24 6.35 -6.14
CA VAL A 236 32.17 5.26 -6.46
C VAL A 236 32.72 5.37 -7.89
N LEU A 237 31.87 5.69 -8.86
CA LEU A 237 32.30 5.89 -10.24
C LEU A 237 33.20 7.12 -10.38
N SER A 238 32.87 8.20 -9.68
CA SER A 238 33.66 9.45 -9.66
C SER A 238 35.07 9.20 -9.11
N GLU A 239 35.20 8.50 -7.97
CA GLU A 239 36.50 8.10 -7.44
C GLU A 239 37.30 7.24 -8.42
N ARG A 240 36.63 6.31 -9.10
CA ARG A 240 37.27 5.46 -10.11
C ARG A 240 37.80 6.27 -11.29
N VAL A 241 37.04 7.24 -11.79
CA VAL A 241 37.49 8.16 -12.86
C VAL A 241 38.71 8.96 -12.41
N LEU A 242 38.66 9.55 -11.21
CA LEU A 242 39.80 10.28 -10.64
C LEU A 242 41.07 9.42 -10.54
N ASN A 243 40.93 8.15 -10.15
CA ASN A 243 42.07 7.23 -10.08
C ASN A 243 42.64 6.89 -11.47
N TYR A 244 41.80 6.74 -12.49
CA TYR A 244 42.25 6.54 -13.86
C TYR A 244 42.97 7.77 -14.42
N ASP A 245 42.45 8.97 -14.17
CA ASP A 245 43.07 10.21 -14.62
C ASP A 245 44.47 10.39 -14.00
N LYS A 246 44.60 10.14 -12.69
CA LYS A 246 45.91 10.14 -12.01
C LYS A 246 46.89 9.13 -12.63
N ALA A 247 46.45 7.91 -12.87
CA ALA A 247 47.29 6.88 -13.48
C ALA A 247 47.73 7.27 -14.91
N LYS A 248 46.86 7.94 -15.66
CA LYS A 248 47.16 8.45 -17.00
C LYS A 248 48.20 9.57 -16.95
N ASP A 249 48.07 10.50 -16.01
CA ASP A 249 49.05 11.57 -15.82
C ASP A 249 50.43 11.02 -15.41
N GLU A 250 50.47 10.04 -14.50
CA GLU A 250 51.70 9.35 -14.11
C GLU A 250 52.37 8.66 -15.30
N LEU A 251 51.59 7.99 -16.16
CA LEU A 251 52.10 7.37 -17.38
C LEU A 251 52.67 8.39 -18.36
N SER A 252 51.96 9.51 -18.58
CA SER A 252 52.43 10.58 -19.45
C SER A 252 53.73 11.21 -18.94
N ASN A 253 53.85 11.41 -17.62
CA ASN A 253 55.08 11.91 -17.00
C ASN A 253 56.25 10.91 -17.17
N LEU A 254 55.98 9.61 -17.03
CA LEU A 254 56.99 8.57 -17.23
C LEU A 254 57.46 8.52 -18.69
N GLU A 255 56.56 8.66 -19.65
CA GLU A 255 56.90 8.75 -21.08
C GLU A 255 57.87 9.92 -21.35
N ILE A 256 57.55 11.11 -20.84
CA ILE A 256 58.43 12.29 -20.95
C ILE A 256 59.79 12.02 -20.30
N GLU A 257 59.81 11.40 -19.11
CA GLU A 257 61.07 11.10 -18.42
C GLU A 257 61.95 10.13 -19.22
N LEU A 258 61.35 9.11 -19.84
CA LEU A 258 62.08 8.16 -20.69
C LEU A 258 62.65 8.84 -21.93
N ASP A 259 61.90 9.75 -22.55
CA ASP A 259 62.30 10.44 -23.78
C ASP A 259 63.31 11.58 -23.56
N THR A 260 63.30 12.21 -22.39
CA THR A 260 64.09 13.44 -22.15
C THR A 260 65.22 13.29 -21.13
N ALA A 261 65.12 12.35 -20.18
CA ALA A 261 66.10 12.29 -19.09
C ALA A 261 67.46 11.75 -19.57
N PRO A 262 68.57 12.46 -19.34
CA PRO A 262 69.91 12.05 -19.82
C PRO A 262 70.36 10.66 -19.36
N LYS A 263 69.80 10.15 -18.25
CA LYS A 263 70.09 8.81 -17.71
C LYS A 263 69.59 7.65 -18.57
N TYR A 264 68.62 7.91 -19.47
CA TYR A 264 68.05 6.93 -20.40
C TYR A 264 68.44 7.18 -21.85
N GLN A 265 69.08 8.32 -22.14
CA GLN A 265 69.58 8.67 -23.46
C GLN A 265 70.98 8.10 -23.71
N LEU A 266 71.25 7.71 -24.96
CA LEU A 266 72.56 7.25 -25.38
C LEU A 266 73.39 8.46 -25.82
N PRO A 267 74.47 8.85 -25.11
CA PRO A 267 75.25 10.03 -25.46
C PRO A 267 76.10 9.81 -26.71
N GLU A 268 76.39 10.88 -27.45
CA GLU A 268 77.31 10.87 -28.59
C GLU A 268 78.75 10.49 -28.14
N PRO A 269 79.53 9.79 -28.98
CA PRO A 269 80.91 9.42 -28.66
C PRO A 269 81.81 10.66 -28.64
N GLU A 270 82.69 10.76 -27.64
CA GLU A 270 83.72 11.80 -27.63
C GLU A 270 84.72 11.60 -28.78
N LYS A 271 85.28 12.70 -29.29
CA LYS A 271 86.27 12.66 -30.37
C LYS A 271 87.44 11.74 -29.96
N PHE A 272 87.80 10.81 -30.83
CA PHE A 272 88.85 9.78 -30.64
C PHE A 272 88.50 8.61 -29.71
N MET A 273 87.24 8.45 -29.28
CA MET A 273 86.80 7.28 -28.53
C MET A 273 86.75 6.03 -29.42
N THR A 274 87.35 4.93 -28.98
CA THR A 274 87.23 3.64 -29.68
C THR A 274 85.84 3.04 -29.48
N ALA A 275 85.34 2.29 -30.47
CA ALA A 275 84.05 1.60 -30.37
C ALA A 275 83.95 0.68 -29.14
N LYS A 276 85.06 0.04 -28.74
CA LYS A 276 85.14 -0.78 -27.52
C LYS A 276 84.99 0.04 -26.24
N ALA A 277 85.58 1.22 -26.18
CA ALA A 277 85.45 2.13 -25.03
C ALA A 277 84.05 2.74 -24.96
N TYR A 278 83.44 3.09 -26.09
CA TYR A 278 82.07 3.59 -26.15
C TYR A 278 81.04 2.55 -25.68
N LYS A 279 81.17 1.30 -26.17
CA LYS A 279 80.32 0.19 -25.75
C LYS A 279 80.33 -0.02 -24.23
N THR A 280 81.51 -0.08 -23.63
CA THR A 280 81.66 -0.41 -22.20
C THR A 280 81.37 0.76 -21.27
N LYS A 281 81.74 1.99 -21.66
CA LYS A 281 81.60 3.18 -20.80
C LYS A 281 80.26 3.92 -20.97
N MET A 282 79.64 3.85 -22.15
CA MET A 282 78.40 4.61 -22.46
C MET A 282 77.20 3.69 -22.69
N ALA A 283 77.27 2.76 -23.65
CA ALA A 283 76.12 1.96 -24.05
C ALA A 283 75.71 0.90 -23.00
N GLU A 284 76.67 0.15 -22.45
CA GLU A 284 76.38 -0.89 -21.44
C GLU A 284 75.70 -0.34 -20.17
N PRO A 285 76.11 0.80 -19.59
CA PRO A 285 75.41 1.42 -18.46
C PRO A 285 73.95 1.78 -18.74
N VAL A 286 73.65 2.36 -19.92
CA VAL A 286 72.28 2.69 -20.32
C VAL A 286 71.44 1.40 -20.47
N VAL A 287 71.98 0.39 -21.15
CA VAL A 287 71.32 -0.92 -21.29
C VAL A 287 71.08 -1.59 -19.94
N ARG A 288 72.01 -1.48 -18.98
CA ARG A 288 71.83 -2.01 -17.61
C ARG A 288 70.68 -1.31 -16.89
N LYS A 289 70.59 0.02 -16.98
CA LYS A 289 69.49 0.81 -16.38
C LYS A 289 68.14 0.46 -16.99
N LEU A 290 68.06 0.33 -18.31
CA LEU A 290 66.83 -0.11 -19.00
C LEU A 290 66.41 -1.53 -18.59
N LYS A 291 67.35 -2.48 -18.54
CA LYS A 291 67.08 -3.84 -18.05
C LYS A 291 66.57 -3.85 -16.61
N GLN A 292 67.11 -2.99 -15.75
CA GLN A 292 66.64 -2.87 -14.36
C GLN A 292 65.22 -2.29 -14.30
N LEU A 293 64.93 -1.25 -15.09
CA LEU A 293 63.59 -0.67 -15.18
C LEU A 293 62.56 -1.70 -15.66
N VAL A 294 62.86 -2.44 -16.73
CA VAL A 294 62.00 -3.52 -17.25
C VAL A 294 61.73 -4.58 -16.18
N LYS A 295 62.74 -4.99 -15.42
CA LYS A 295 62.56 -5.94 -14.30
C LYS A 295 61.61 -5.40 -13.23
N THR A 296 61.76 -4.13 -12.85
CA THR A 296 60.89 -3.49 -11.85
C THR A 296 59.45 -3.37 -12.35
N VAL A 297 59.25 -2.99 -13.61
CA VAL A 297 57.90 -2.89 -14.20
C VAL A 297 57.25 -4.27 -14.26
N LEU A 298 57.97 -5.29 -14.74
CA LEU A 298 57.45 -6.66 -14.78
C LEU A 298 57.07 -7.17 -13.38
N ALA A 299 57.90 -6.92 -12.36
CA ALA A 299 57.58 -7.28 -10.98
C ALA A 299 56.27 -6.62 -10.50
N ARG A 300 56.10 -5.31 -10.74
CA ARG A 300 54.86 -4.59 -10.40
C ARG A 300 53.65 -5.10 -11.19
N CYS A 301 53.81 -5.47 -12.46
CA CYS A 301 52.74 -6.08 -13.24
C CYS A 301 52.30 -7.42 -12.65
N PHE A 302 53.25 -8.28 -12.25
CA PHE A 302 52.94 -9.55 -11.59
C PHE A 302 52.25 -9.35 -10.24
N GLU A 303 52.70 -8.39 -9.42
CA GLU A 303 52.02 -8.01 -8.17
C GLU A 303 50.59 -7.52 -8.43
N GLY A 304 50.39 -6.70 -9.47
CA GLY A 304 49.06 -6.26 -9.91
C GLY A 304 48.15 -7.41 -10.32
N TRP A 305 48.66 -8.37 -11.09
CA TRP A 305 47.91 -9.58 -11.47
C TRP A 305 47.58 -10.48 -10.28
N ASP A 306 48.51 -10.69 -9.35
CA ASP A 306 48.26 -11.46 -8.13
C ASP A 306 47.17 -10.78 -7.27
N ASN A 307 47.27 -9.47 -7.08
CA ASN A 307 46.24 -8.70 -6.36
C ASN A 307 44.87 -8.78 -7.05
N TYR A 308 44.82 -8.68 -8.38
CA TYR A 308 43.59 -8.86 -9.15
C TYR A 308 42.99 -10.26 -8.93
N HIS A 309 43.79 -11.32 -9.00
CA HIS A 309 43.32 -12.69 -8.78
C HIS A 309 42.83 -12.91 -7.34
N ARG A 310 43.52 -12.37 -6.34
CA ARG A 310 43.10 -12.42 -4.94
C ARG A 310 41.77 -11.70 -4.73
N LEU A 311 41.64 -10.49 -5.27
CA LEU A 311 40.41 -9.71 -5.17
C LEU A 311 39.25 -10.42 -5.86
N ASN A 312 39.48 -10.97 -7.05
CA ASN A 312 38.46 -11.72 -7.79
C ASN A 312 38.01 -12.98 -7.03
N THR A 313 38.96 -13.68 -6.38
CA THR A 313 38.66 -14.85 -5.55
C THR A 313 37.83 -14.46 -4.32
N ALA A 314 38.21 -13.39 -3.63
CA ALA A 314 37.45 -12.86 -2.50
C ALA A 314 36.04 -12.42 -2.93
N ASN A 315 35.90 -11.72 -4.06
CA ASN A 315 34.62 -11.33 -4.62
C ASN A 315 33.74 -12.55 -4.95
N ALA A 316 34.31 -13.61 -5.53
CA ALA A 316 33.58 -14.85 -5.80
C ALA A 316 33.09 -15.53 -4.50
N GLN A 317 33.90 -15.50 -3.43
CA GLN A 317 33.51 -16.01 -2.12
C GLN A 317 32.38 -15.18 -1.49
N LEU A 318 32.49 -13.85 -1.55
CA LEU A 318 31.45 -12.94 -1.08
C LEU A 318 30.14 -13.15 -1.84
N TYR A 319 30.20 -13.26 -3.16
CA TYR A 319 29.03 -13.53 -4.00
C TYR A 319 28.32 -14.83 -3.60
N ARG A 320 29.08 -15.93 -3.42
CA ARG A 320 28.53 -17.22 -2.96
C ARG A 320 27.93 -17.11 -1.56
N THR A 321 28.54 -16.32 -0.68
CA THR A 321 28.06 -16.12 0.69
C THR A 321 26.76 -15.32 0.69
N ASN A 322 26.68 -14.25 -0.09
CA ASN A 322 25.46 -13.46 -0.28
C ASN A 322 24.31 -14.33 -0.81
N GLN A 323 24.55 -15.15 -1.85
CA GLN A 323 23.54 -16.07 -2.35
C GLN A 323 23.04 -17.07 -1.29
N ARG A 324 23.93 -17.54 -0.40
CA ARG A 324 23.53 -18.43 0.71
C ARG A 324 22.68 -17.68 1.72
N LEU A 325 23.08 -16.46 2.09
CA LEU A 325 22.36 -15.61 3.02
C LEU A 325 20.97 -15.24 2.48
N GLU A 326 20.85 -14.94 1.19
CA GLU A 326 19.56 -14.71 0.52
C GLU A 326 18.63 -15.91 0.69
N LYS A 327 19.09 -17.13 0.37
CA LYS A 327 18.29 -18.36 0.55
C LYS A 327 17.89 -18.61 2.01
N VAL A 328 18.79 -18.34 2.96
CA VAL A 328 18.49 -18.45 4.40
C VAL A 328 17.43 -17.43 4.80
N ASN A 329 17.53 -16.18 4.32
CA ASN A 329 16.55 -15.13 4.58
C ASN A 329 15.17 -15.46 3.98
N GLU A 330 15.11 -16.01 2.77
CA GLU A 330 13.87 -16.49 2.16
C GLU A 330 13.21 -17.56 3.02
N ARG A 331 13.99 -18.58 3.43
CA ARG A 331 13.50 -19.66 4.30
C ARG A 331 12.98 -19.11 5.63
N LEU A 332 13.74 -18.24 6.29
CA LEU A 332 13.32 -17.62 7.56
C LEU A 332 12.09 -16.73 7.39
N THR A 333 11.93 -16.09 6.25
CA THR A 333 10.74 -15.28 5.93
C THR A 333 9.51 -16.18 5.83
N GLU A 334 9.63 -17.32 5.16
CA GLU A 334 8.53 -18.29 5.02
C GLU A 334 8.18 -18.96 6.35
N GLU A 335 9.18 -19.39 7.12
CA GLU A 335 8.97 -19.91 8.48
C GLU A 335 8.25 -18.87 9.37
N ASN A 336 8.62 -17.59 9.28
CA ASN A 336 7.94 -16.52 10.02
C ASN A 336 6.48 -16.31 9.58
N LYS A 337 6.15 -16.46 8.30
CA LYS A 337 4.76 -16.37 7.83
C LYS A 337 3.93 -17.52 8.42
N ILE A 338 4.45 -18.74 8.38
CA ILE A 338 3.78 -19.92 8.94
C ILE A 338 3.55 -19.72 10.44
N LEU A 339 4.59 -19.35 11.20
CA LEU A 339 4.47 -19.10 12.64
C LEU A 339 3.49 -17.97 12.99
N LYS A 340 3.38 -16.94 12.14
CA LYS A 340 2.37 -15.89 12.31
C LYS A 340 0.95 -16.41 12.07
N ALA A 341 0.75 -17.26 11.07
CA ALA A 341 -0.55 -17.90 10.80
C ALA A 341 -0.95 -18.82 11.97
N GLU A 342 -0.06 -19.72 12.39
CA GLU A 342 -0.29 -20.61 13.53
C GLU A 342 -0.60 -19.83 14.83
N ASN A 343 0.10 -18.72 15.09
CA ASN A 343 -0.18 -17.86 16.23
C ASN A 343 -1.56 -17.18 16.15
N LYS A 344 -2.03 -16.82 14.95
CA LYS A 344 -3.38 -16.26 14.76
C LYS A 344 -4.43 -17.33 15.09
N ASP A 345 -4.26 -18.54 14.57
CA ASP A 345 -5.16 -19.67 14.83
C ASP A 345 -5.20 -20.01 16.32
N TYR A 346 -4.04 -20.04 16.97
CA TYR A 346 -3.94 -20.24 18.41
C TYR A 346 -4.64 -19.15 19.22
N SER A 347 -4.50 -17.89 18.79
CA SER A 347 -5.20 -16.75 19.41
C SER A 347 -6.72 -16.86 19.24
N LEU A 348 -7.19 -17.32 18.07
CA LEU A 348 -8.60 -17.59 17.80
C LEU A 348 -9.14 -18.70 18.71
N LEU A 349 -8.43 -19.82 18.83
CA LEU A 349 -8.80 -20.92 19.72
C LEU A 349 -8.93 -20.44 21.17
N ARG A 350 -7.97 -19.67 21.66
CA ARG A 350 -8.03 -19.06 23.01
C ARG A 350 -9.21 -18.12 23.20
N LYS A 351 -9.64 -17.43 22.13
CA LYS A 351 -10.79 -16.52 22.16
C LYS A 351 -12.13 -17.28 22.16
N VAL A 352 -12.24 -18.33 21.37
CA VAL A 352 -13.48 -19.14 21.22
C VAL A 352 -13.68 -20.07 22.41
N PHE A 353 -12.64 -20.79 22.82
CA PHE A 353 -12.72 -21.85 23.84
C PHE A 353 -12.21 -21.41 25.22
N GLY A 354 -11.72 -20.17 25.35
CA GLY A 354 -11.20 -19.66 26.61
C GLY A 354 -9.74 -20.04 26.89
N ARG A 355 -8.99 -19.08 27.47
CA ARG A 355 -7.52 -19.18 27.62
C ARG A 355 -7.08 -20.36 28.48
N LYS A 356 -7.72 -20.57 29.65
CA LYS A 356 -7.36 -21.65 30.58
C LYS A 356 -7.58 -23.03 29.96
N GLN A 357 -8.74 -23.27 29.33
CA GLN A 357 -9.04 -24.58 28.73
C GLN A 357 -8.07 -24.96 27.61
N ILE A 358 -7.71 -24.00 26.75
CA ILE A 358 -6.73 -24.24 25.68
C ILE A 358 -5.30 -24.46 26.25
N ASP A 359 -4.92 -23.70 27.27
CA ASP A 359 -3.59 -23.84 27.89
C ASP A 359 -3.46 -25.17 28.66
N ASP A 360 -4.50 -25.58 29.39
CA ASP A 360 -4.57 -26.87 30.08
C ASP A 360 -4.53 -28.05 29.08
N LEU A 361 -5.26 -27.95 27.95
CA LEU A 361 -5.23 -28.95 26.87
C LEU A 361 -3.83 -29.07 26.25
N LEU A 362 -3.13 -27.95 26.04
CA LEU A 362 -1.76 -27.95 25.54
C LEU A 362 -0.79 -28.58 26.54
N GLU A 363 -0.95 -28.31 27.83
CA GLU A 363 -0.11 -28.89 28.89
C GLU A 363 -0.31 -30.41 28.99
N GLN A 364 -1.57 -30.88 28.90
CA GLN A 364 -1.89 -32.30 28.81
C GLN A 364 -1.29 -32.93 27.53
N ALA A 365 -1.39 -32.27 26.38
CA ALA A 365 -0.78 -32.78 25.14
C ALA A 365 0.75 -32.85 25.23
N ARG A 366 1.41 -31.87 25.86
CA ARG A 366 2.86 -31.84 26.09
C ARG A 366 3.32 -32.96 27.00
N THR A 367 2.62 -33.22 28.10
CA THR A 367 2.94 -34.30 29.05
C THR A 367 2.78 -35.69 28.42
N VAL A 368 1.74 -35.91 27.60
CA VAL A 368 1.55 -37.16 26.85
C VAL A 368 2.66 -37.36 25.80
N LYS A 369 3.06 -36.31 25.08
CA LYS A 369 4.14 -36.38 24.08
C LYS A 369 5.51 -36.61 24.72
N GLY A 370 5.76 -36.03 25.90
CA GLY A 370 6.95 -36.28 26.72
C GLY A 370 7.07 -37.74 27.15
N ARG A 371 6.00 -38.31 27.73
CA ARG A 371 5.95 -39.73 28.13
C ARG A 371 6.19 -40.71 26.98
N LYS A 372 5.70 -40.40 25.76
CA LYS A 372 5.97 -41.22 24.56
C LYS A 372 7.44 -41.16 24.12
N ARG A 373 8.13 -40.02 24.31
CA ARG A 373 9.55 -39.84 23.97
C ARG A 373 10.49 -40.56 24.95
N ASP A 374 10.15 -40.59 26.24
CA ASP A 374 10.94 -41.32 27.23
C ASP A 374 10.80 -42.84 27.07
N ASN A 375 9.59 -43.35 26.78
CA ASN A 375 9.39 -44.77 26.48
C ASN A 375 10.06 -45.27 25.19
N THR A 376 10.44 -44.36 24.28
CA THR A 376 11.20 -44.72 23.06
C THR A 376 12.72 -44.63 23.24
N ARG A 377 13.22 -43.95 24.29
CA ARG A 377 14.65 -43.92 24.65
C ARG A 377 15.05 -45.00 25.65
N SER A 378 14.10 -45.64 26.32
CA SER A 378 14.33 -46.76 27.25
C SER A 378 14.23 -48.15 26.59
N ARG A 379 14.49 -48.25 25.28
CA ARG A 379 14.54 -49.52 24.55
C ARG A 379 15.92 -49.75 23.93
#